data_AF-A0A6G3WY41-F1
#
_entry.id   AF-A0A6G3WY41-F1
#
_cell.length_a   1.000
_cell.length_b   1.000
_cell.length_c   1.000
_cell.angle_alpha   90.00
_cell.angle_beta   90.00
_cell.angle_gamma   90.00
#
_symmetry.space_group_name_H-M   'P 1'
#
loop_
_entity.id
_entity.type
_entity.pdbx_description
1 polymer ?
#
loop_
_entity_poly.entity_id
_entity_poly.type
_entity_poly.pdbx_seq_one_letter_code
_entity_poly.pdbx_strand_id
1 'polypeptide(L)' 'VRERGGGWDELEIPYGHGLDAWLVEFGPDVVVEEPADLRADVVDRLRAVAKD' A
#
# COMPACT_ATOMS: atom_id res chain seq x y z
N VAL A 1 15.12 -2.29 -2.02
CA VAL A 1 14.45 -3.57 -2.33
C VAL A 1 15.15 -4.67 -1.57
N ARG A 2 14.41 -5.45 -0.77
CA ARG A 2 14.88 -6.63 -0.04
C ARG A 2 13.89 -7.78 -0.26
N GLU A 3 14.37 -9.01 -0.40
CA GLU A 3 13.49 -10.18 -0.57
C GLU A 3 12.85 -10.56 0.78
N ARG A 4 11.52 -10.79 0.80
CA ARG A 4 10.73 -11.06 2.01
C ARG A 4 10.25 -12.52 2.11
N GLY A 5 10.56 -13.35 1.13
CA GLY A 5 10.00 -14.70 1.02
C GLY A 5 8.63 -14.71 0.35
N GLY A 6 8.23 -15.89 -0.14
CA GLY A 6 6.91 -16.08 -0.76
C GLY A 6 6.70 -15.30 -2.06
N GLY A 7 7.78 -14.87 -2.72
CA GLY A 7 7.73 -14.09 -3.96
C GLY A 7 7.49 -12.59 -3.77
N TRP A 8 7.56 -12.08 -2.53
CA TRP A 8 7.39 -10.68 -2.21
C TRP A 8 8.72 -9.96 -2.04
N ASP A 9 8.77 -8.73 -2.55
CA ASP A 9 9.85 -7.77 -2.30
C ASP A 9 9.37 -6.68 -1.34
N GLU A 10 10.23 -6.32 -0.40
CA GLU A 10 10.06 -5.20 0.51
C GLU A 10 10.80 -3.96 -0.02
N LEU A 11 10.09 -2.83 -0.06
CA LEU A 11 10.61 -1.57 -0.57
C LEU A 11 10.39 -0.45 0.44
N GLU A 12 11.48 0.23 0.80
CA GLU A 12 11.43 1.53 1.46
C GLU A 12 11.38 2.61 0.37
N ILE A 13 10.30 3.39 0.34
CA ILE A 13 10.09 4.47 -0.61
C ILE A 13 9.84 5.79 0.14
N PRO A 14 10.24 6.94 -0.42
CA PRO A 14 9.96 8.23 0.20
C PRO A 14 8.46 8.45 0.39
N TYR A 15 8.08 8.87 1.61
CA TYR A 15 6.71 9.22 1.93
C TYR A 15 6.39 10.66 1.49
N GLY A 16 5.38 10.84 0.65
CA GLY A 16 4.94 12.15 0.17
C GLY A 16 3.97 12.07 -1.03
N HIS A 17 3.35 13.21 -1.36
CA HIS A 17 2.54 13.48 -2.56
C HIS A 17 1.74 12.29 -3.15
N GLY A 18 0.55 12.02 -2.61
CA GLY A 18 -0.44 11.13 -3.25
C GLY A 18 -0.04 9.65 -3.31
N LEU A 19 0.91 9.24 -2.46
CA LEU A 19 1.38 7.86 -2.40
C LEU A 19 0.24 6.90 -2.06
N ASP A 20 -0.68 7.29 -1.19
CA ASP A 20 -1.90 6.55 -0.87
C ASP A 20 -2.77 6.30 -2.12
N ALA A 21 -2.97 7.34 -2.95
CA ALA A 21 -3.74 7.22 -4.18
C ALA A 21 -3.07 6.28 -5.19
N TRP A 22 -1.75 6.36 -5.31
CA TRP A 22 -0.96 5.50 -6.19
C TRP A 22 -0.93 4.04 -5.70
N LEU A 23 -0.82 3.81 -4.39
CA LEU A 23 -0.81 2.46 -3.79
C LEU A 23 -2.12 1.71 -4.02
N VAL A 24 -3.25 2.41 -3.97
CA VAL A 24 -4.57 1.82 -4.22
C VAL A 24 -4.71 1.23 -5.62
N GLU A 25 -4.00 1.79 -6.61
CA GLU A 25 -4.04 1.30 -8.00
C GLU A 25 -3.44 -0.10 -8.15
N PHE A 26 -2.53 -0.51 -7.25
CA PHE A 26 -1.95 -1.86 -7.25
C PHE A 26 -2.87 -2.91 -6.60
N GLY A 27 -3.90 -2.49 -5.86
CA GLY A 27 -4.85 -3.39 -5.22
C GLY A 27 -4.16 -4.45 -4.35
N PRO A 28 -4.36 -5.77 -4.61
CA PRO A 28 -3.84 -6.85 -3.77
C PRO A 28 -2.34 -7.13 -3.95
N ASP A 29 -1.68 -6.53 -4.95
CA ASP A 29 -0.27 -6.79 -5.27
C ASP A 29 0.70 -5.95 -4.44
N VAL A 30 0.20 -5.14 -3.50
CA VAL A 30 0.99 -4.30 -2.60
C VAL A 30 0.40 -4.31 -1.19
N VAL A 31 1.27 -4.35 -0.18
CA VAL A 31 0.91 -4.24 1.25
C VAL A 31 1.73 -3.13 1.90
N VAL A 32 1.07 -2.23 2.63
CA VAL A 32 1.73 -1.16 3.40
C VAL A 32 2.08 -1.67 4.80
N GLU A 33 3.38 -1.91 5.04
CA GLU A 33 3.90 -2.36 6.33
C GLU A 33 3.99 -1.22 7.35
N GLU A 34 4.53 -0.07 6.96
CA GLU A 34 4.64 1.13 7.78
C GLU A 34 4.64 2.39 6.88
N PRO A 35 4.28 3.56 7.41
CA PRO A 35 3.73 3.78 8.75
C PRO A 35 2.25 3.34 8.85
N ALA A 36 1.82 3.01 10.07
CA ALA A 36 0.49 2.47 10.33
C ALA A 36 -0.69 3.37 9.91
N ASP A 37 -0.50 4.68 9.91
CA ASP A 37 -1.46 5.69 9.43
C ASP A 37 -1.63 5.62 7.91
N LEU A 38 -0.54 5.54 7.13
CA LEU A 38 -0.60 5.35 5.68
C LEU A 38 -1.32 4.04 5.32
N ARG A 39 -1.07 2.96 6.06
CA ARG A 39 -1.81 1.70 5.87
C ARG A 39 -3.31 1.90 6.09
N ALA A 40 -3.71 2.67 7.11
CA ALA A 40 -5.12 2.93 7.39
C ALA A 40 -5.79 3.68 6.23
N ASP A 41 -5.14 4.73 5.71
CA ASP A 41 -5.65 5.54 4.60
C ASP A 41 -5.84 4.71 3.31
N VAL A 42 -4.87 3.86 2.96
CA VAL A 42 -4.96 2.97 1.78
C VAL A 42 -6.10 1.96 1.94
N VAL A 43 -6.24 1.34 3.12
CA VAL A 43 -7.31 0.38 3.39
C VAL A 43 -8.68 1.04 3.31
N ASP A 44 -8.85 2.24 3.84
CA ASP A 44 -10.13 2.96 3.80
C ASP A 44 -10.52 3.31 2.37
N ARG A 45 -9.56 3.72 1.54
CA ARG A 45 -9.80 4.00 0.12
C ARG A 45 -10.14 2.75 -0.68
N LEU A 46 -9.45 1.62 -0.48
CA LEU A 46 -9.80 0.33 -1.12
C LEU A 46 -11.21 -0.13 -0.72
N ARG A 47 -11.57 0.01 0.56
CA ARG A 47 -12.90 -0.34 1.06
C ARG A 47 -14.00 0.56 0.52
N ALA A 48 -13.70 1.83 0.25
CA ALA A 48 -14.66 2.74 -0.39
C ALA A 48 -14.98 2.30 -1.82
N VAL A 49 -13.96 1.87 -2.58
CA VAL A 49 -14.13 1.35 -3.96
C VAL A 49 -14.88 0.02 -3.99
N ALA A 50 -14.64 -0.88 -3.03
CA ALA A 50 -15.25 -2.21 -3.00
C ALA A 50 -16.72 -2.24 -2.53
N LYS A 51 -17.29 -1.11 -2.11
CA LYS A 51 -18.69 -1.01 -1.66
C LYS A 51 -19.67 -0.65 -2.78
N ASP A 52 -19.16 -0.35 -3.98
CA ASP A 52 -19.91 -0.22 -5.24
C ASP A 52 -19.76 -1.48 -6.11
#